data_AF-A0A4W5QER6-F1
#
_entry.id   AF-A0A4W5QER6-F1
#
_cell.length_a   1.000
_cell.length_b   1.000
_cell.length_c   1.000
_cell.angle_alpha   90.00
_cell.angle_beta   90.00
_cell.angle_gamma   90.00
#
_symmetry.space_group_name_H-M   'P 1'
#
loop_
_entity.id
_entity.type
_entity.pdbx_description
1 polymer ?
#
loop_
_entity_poly.entity_id
_entity_poly.type
_entity_poly.pdbx_seq_one_letter_code
_entity_poly.pdbx_strand_id
1 'polypeptide(L)'
;MDFTGNIKKIHQKLSSDPGSFPTLQTIVLHEVQTGVTRVRNSATEALLWLKRGLKFLKEFLSLVNSGERDIPGALGKLASQHWHTHTRLMVK
;
A
#
# COMPACT_ATOMS: atom_id res chain seq x y z
N MET A 1 9.41 -1.93 -0.60
CA MET A 1 8.19 -1.14 -0.41
C MET A 1 8.57 0.31 -0.17
N ASP A 2 7.85 1.26 -0.80
CA ASP A 2 8.09 2.69 -0.65
C ASP A 2 6.84 3.38 -0.07
N PHE A 3 6.88 3.78 1.20
CA PHE A 3 5.77 4.50 1.84
C PHE A 3 5.63 5.92 1.30
N THR A 4 6.73 6.65 1.24
CA THR A 4 6.76 8.07 0.87
C THR A 4 6.28 8.28 -0.57
N GLY A 5 6.74 7.46 -1.52
CA GLY A 5 6.29 7.56 -2.90
C GLY A 5 4.81 7.23 -3.08
N ASN A 6 4.30 6.23 -2.35
CA ASN A 6 2.87 5.88 -2.40
C ASN A 6 2.00 7.00 -1.80
N ILE A 7 2.40 7.58 -0.67
CA ILE A 7 1.70 8.73 -0.05
C ILE A 7 1.69 9.92 -1.02
N LYS A 8 2.84 10.24 -1.63
CA LYS A 8 2.95 11.35 -2.60
C LYS A 8 1.99 11.17 -3.78
N LYS A 9 1.88 9.98 -4.37
CA LYS A 9 0.97 9.70 -5.49
C LYS A 9 -0.50 9.88 -5.11
N ILE A 10 -0.90 9.37 -3.94
CA ILE A 10 -2.28 9.54 -3.44
C ILE A 10 -2.56 11.03 -3.19
N HIS A 11 -1.62 11.74 -2.57
CA HIS A 11 -1.75 13.17 -2.30
C HIS A 11 -1.82 14.01 -3.59
N GLN A 12 -1.05 13.66 -4.63
CA GLN A 12 -1.13 14.30 -5.94
C GLN A 12 -2.53 14.18 -6.54
N LYS A 13 -3.15 12.98 -6.45
CA LYS A 13 -4.51 12.78 -6.94
C LYS A 13 -5.54 13.59 -6.14
N LEU A 14 -5.45 13.57 -4.81
CA LEU A 14 -6.26 14.44 -3.94
C LEU A 14 -6.13 15.93 -4.32
N SER A 15 -4.91 16.41 -4.53
CA SER A 15 -4.64 17.82 -4.82
C SER A 15 -5.10 18.25 -6.22
N SER A 16 -5.31 17.30 -7.14
CA SER A 16 -5.75 17.62 -8.51
C SER A 16 -7.20 18.13 -8.57
N ASP A 17 -8.05 17.67 -7.64
CA ASP A 17 -9.41 18.17 -7.46
C ASP A 17 -9.90 17.80 -6.04
N PRO A 18 -9.58 18.63 -5.03
CA PRO A 18 -9.90 18.33 -3.64
C PRO A 18 -11.41 18.19 -3.37
N GLY A 19 -12.25 18.86 -4.16
CA GLY A 19 -13.71 18.79 -4.03
C GLY A 19 -14.27 17.44 -4.48
N SER A 20 -13.69 16.85 -5.52
CA SER A 20 -14.10 15.55 -6.05
C SER A 20 -13.49 14.36 -5.31
N PHE A 21 -12.43 14.56 -4.52
CA PHE A 21 -11.68 13.47 -3.86
C PHE A 21 -11.62 13.55 -2.32
N PRO A 22 -12.73 13.80 -1.60
CA PRO A 22 -12.70 13.94 -0.14
C PRO A 22 -12.34 12.63 0.59
N THR A 23 -12.37 11.49 -0.10
CA THR A 23 -12.09 10.16 0.48
C THR A 23 -11.18 9.32 -0.42
N LEU A 24 -10.55 8.30 0.15
CA LEU A 24 -9.80 7.30 -0.63
C LEU A 24 -10.72 6.54 -1.60
N GLN A 25 -11.98 6.30 -1.21
CA GLN A 25 -12.97 5.63 -2.03
C GLN A 25 -13.30 6.44 -3.28
N THR A 26 -13.50 7.75 -3.15
CA THR A 26 -13.76 8.64 -4.30
C THR A 26 -12.59 8.65 -5.29
N ILE A 27 -11.35 8.59 -4.80
CA ILE A 27 -10.15 8.45 -5.65
C ILE A 27 -10.17 7.14 -6.45
N VAL A 28 -10.39 6.01 -5.76
CA VAL A 28 -10.40 4.68 -6.39
C VAL A 28 -11.56 4.53 -7.38
N LEU A 29 -12.76 4.97 -7.00
CA LEU A 29 -13.95 4.90 -7.86
C LEU A 29 -13.74 5.71 -9.15
N HIS A 30 -13.19 6.92 -9.04
CA HIS A 30 -12.85 7.71 -10.21
C HIS A 30 -11.88 6.96 -11.12
N GLU A 31 -10.76 6.44 -10.60
CA GLU A 31 -9.78 5.76 -11.45
C GLU A 31 -10.30 4.46 -12.08
N VAL A 32 -11.24 3.76 -11.42
CA VAL A 32 -11.97 2.62 -11.99
C VAL A 32 -12.84 3.09 -13.15
N GLN A 33 -13.66 4.12 -12.94
CA GLN A 33 -14.58 4.67 -13.94
C GLN A 33 -13.84 5.20 -15.18
N THR A 34 -12.68 5.83 -14.98
CA THR A 34 -11.86 6.36 -16.08
C THR A 34 -10.85 5.36 -16.63
N GLY A 35 -10.85 4.11 -16.15
CA GLY A 35 -9.98 3.04 -16.66
C GLY A 35 -8.48 3.23 -16.41
N VAL A 36 -8.07 4.06 -15.44
CA VAL A 36 -6.65 4.39 -15.18
C VAL A 36 -6.04 3.68 -13.97
N THR A 37 -6.75 2.76 -13.33
CA THR A 37 -6.25 2.03 -12.13
C THR A 37 -4.92 1.31 -12.35
N ARG A 38 -4.63 0.88 -13.57
CA ARG A 38 -3.40 0.14 -13.95
C ARG A 38 -2.36 1.01 -14.65
N VAL A 39 -2.62 2.31 -14.81
CA VAL A 39 -1.64 3.23 -15.39
C VAL A 39 -0.49 3.41 -14.40
N ARG A 40 0.74 3.47 -14.92
CA ARG A 40 1.94 3.72 -14.12
C ARG A 40 1.72 4.97 -13.26
N ASN A 41 1.89 4.84 -11.95
CA ASN A 41 1.69 5.90 -10.96
C ASN A 41 0.22 6.22 -10.62
N SER A 42 -0.73 5.32 -10.88
CA SER A 42 -2.11 5.49 -10.39
C SER A 42 -2.17 5.60 -8.87
N ALA A 43 -3.12 6.38 -8.36
CA ALA A 43 -3.34 6.50 -6.93
C ALA A 43 -3.91 5.19 -6.35
N THR A 44 -4.66 4.42 -7.15
CA THR A 44 -5.19 3.10 -6.77
C THR A 44 -4.07 2.10 -6.53
N GLU A 45 -3.09 2.03 -7.43
CA GLU A 45 -1.91 1.17 -7.25
C GLU A 45 -1.10 1.61 -6.02
N ALA A 46 -0.87 2.92 -5.89
CA ALA A 46 -0.18 3.47 -4.72
C ALA A 46 -0.89 3.12 -3.41
N LEU A 47 -2.22 3.21 -3.37
CA LEU A 47 -3.03 2.85 -2.20
C LEU A 47 -3.00 1.35 -1.90
N LEU A 48 -3.01 0.50 -2.92
CA LEU A 48 -2.86 -0.95 -2.75
C LEU A 48 -1.54 -1.28 -2.04
N TRP A 49 -0.44 -0.71 -2.50
CA TRP A 49 0.87 -0.91 -1.88
C TRP A 49 0.92 -0.31 -0.48
N LEU A 50 0.43 0.91 -0.29
CA LEU A 50 0.39 1.53 1.04
C LEU A 50 -0.38 0.68 2.05
N LYS A 51 -1.57 0.18 1.66
CA LYS A 51 -2.39 -0.71 2.51
C LYS A 51 -1.62 -1.97 2.93
N ARG A 52 -0.93 -2.63 1.99
CA ARG A 52 -0.12 -3.81 2.32
C ARG A 52 0.99 -3.47 3.30
N GLY A 53 1.60 -2.31 3.16
CA GLY A 53 2.68 -1.84 4.03
C GLY A 53 2.22 -1.55 5.44
N LEU A 54 1.10 -0.87 5.55
CA LEU A 54 0.48 -0.59 6.84
C LEU A 54 0.02 -1.88 7.53
N LYS A 55 -0.50 -2.86 6.77
CA LYS A 55 -0.85 -4.18 7.32
C LYS A 55 0.38 -4.91 7.85
N PHE A 56 1.46 -4.96 7.07
CA PHE A 56 2.73 -5.53 7.50
C PHE A 56 3.27 -4.84 8.76
N LEU A 57 3.31 -3.51 8.77
CA LEU A 57 3.81 -2.72 9.90
C LEU A 57 2.97 -2.96 11.16
N LYS A 58 1.63 -2.96 11.03
CA LYS A 58 0.73 -3.27 12.14
C LYS A 58 1.02 -4.65 12.72
N GLU A 59 1.10 -5.68 11.87
CA GLU A 59 1.35 -7.06 12.33
C GLU A 59 2.72 -7.20 12.99
N PHE A 60 3.74 -6.56 12.43
CA PHE A 60 5.07 -6.53 13.03
C PHE A 60 5.05 -5.87 14.41
N LEU A 61 4.45 -4.70 14.55
CA LEU A 61 4.34 -4.00 15.84
C LEU A 61 3.52 -4.80 16.85
N SER A 62 2.48 -5.51 16.41
CA SER A 62 1.72 -6.42 17.28
C SER A 62 2.58 -7.57 17.83
N LEU A 63 3.46 -8.16 17.01
CA LEU A 63 4.39 -9.21 17.48
C LEU A 63 5.35 -8.66 18.54
N VAL A 64 5.95 -7.50 18.27
CA VAL A 64 6.86 -6.83 19.23
C VAL A 64 6.12 -6.53 20.53
N ASN A 65 4.91 -5.96 20.45
CA ASN A 65 4.08 -5.66 21.61
C ASN A 65 3.66 -6.92 22.39
N SER A 66 3.54 -8.08 21.72
CA SER A 66 3.25 -9.37 22.38
C SER A 66 4.47 -10.03 23.05
N GLY A 67 5.63 -9.38 23.00
CA GLY A 67 6.85 -9.85 23.65
C GLY A 67 7.75 -10.72 22.76
N GLU A 68 7.59 -10.66 21.44
CA GLU A 68 8.53 -11.29 20.49
C GLU A 68 9.95 -10.81 20.75
N ARG A 69 10.90 -11.75 20.81
CA ARG A 69 12.32 -11.49 21.12
C ARG A 69 13.21 -11.72 19.91
N ASP A 70 12.82 -12.60 18.99
CA ASP A 70 13.52 -12.81 17.72
C ASP A 70 12.99 -11.84 16.66
N ILE A 71 13.39 -10.58 16.77
CA ILE A 71 12.99 -9.52 15.84
C ILE A 71 13.38 -9.84 14.39
N PRO A 72 14.62 -10.30 14.09
CA PRO A 72 14.99 -10.66 12.73
C PRO A 72 14.17 -11.82 12.16
N GLY A 73 13.92 -12.88 12.96
CA GLY A 73 13.13 -14.03 12.54
C GLY A 73 11.66 -13.67 12.30
N ALA A 74 11.05 -12.90 13.20
CA ALA A 74 9.68 -12.40 13.06
C ALA A 74 9.53 -11.52 11.81
N LEU A 75 10.51 -10.64 11.55
CA LEU A 75 10.54 -9.80 10.36
C LEU A 75 10.63 -10.64 9.08
N GLY A 76 11.52 -11.65 9.05
CA GLY A 76 11.69 -12.54 7.90
C GLY A 76 10.44 -13.37 7.58
N LYS A 77 9.77 -13.89 8.62
CA LYS A 77 8.51 -14.64 8.48
C LYS A 77 7.39 -13.75 7.91
N LEU A 78 7.19 -12.56 8.47
CA LEU A 78 6.18 -11.61 7.98
C LEU A 78 6.49 -11.14 6.56
N ALA A 79 7.75 -10.82 6.28
CA ALA A 79 8.16 -10.37 4.94
C ALA A 79 7.85 -11.45 3.90
N SER A 80 8.12 -12.72 4.24
CA SER A 80 7.77 -13.85 3.38
C SER A 80 6.27 -13.95 3.13
N GLN A 81 5.45 -13.82 4.17
CA GLN A 81 3.99 -13.89 4.06
C GLN A 81 3.37 -12.76 3.22
N HIS A 82 3.88 -11.53 3.34
CA HIS A 82 3.31 -10.37 2.64
C HIS A 82 3.87 -10.20 1.22
N TRP A 83 5.14 -10.54 1.00
CA TRP A 83 5.84 -10.22 -0.26
C TRP A 83 6.07 -11.41 -1.19
N HIS A 84 6.23 -12.66 -0.72
CA HIS A 84 6.42 -13.79 -1.64
C HIS A 84 5.20 -14.11 -2.51
N THR A 85 3.99 -13.80 -2.05
CA THR A 85 2.77 -14.03 -2.87
C THR A 85 2.64 -13.02 -4.02
N HIS A 86 3.31 -11.86 -3.94
CA HIS A 86 3.04 -10.72 -4.83
C HIS A 86 4.21 -10.28 -5.70
N THR A 87 5.45 -10.68 -5.38
CA THR A 87 6.61 -10.43 -6.26
C THR A 87 6.55 -11.23 -7.57
N ARG A 88 5.74 -12.29 -7.64
CA ARG A 88 5.54 -13.08 -8.87
C ARG A 88 4.45 -12.55 -9.81
N LEU A 89 3.63 -11.60 -9.36
CA LEU A 89 2.46 -11.11 -10.12
C LEU A 89 2.67 -9.76 -10.84
N MET A 90 3.83 -9.12 -10.70
CA MET A 90 4.14 -7.84 -11.37
C MET A 90 5.55 -7.74 -11.97
N VAL A 91 6.21 -8.89 -12.20
CA VAL A 91 7.44 -8.98 -13.02
C VAL A 91 7.13 -9.65 -14.37
N LYS A 92 5.89 -9.53 -14.85
CA LYS A 92 5.49 -9.82 -16.23
C LYS A 92 4.63 -8.68 -16.74
#